data_AF-A0A7R9GYQ1-F1
#
_entry.id   AF-A0A7R9GYQ1-F1
#
_cell.length_a   1.000
_cell.length_b   1.000
_cell.length_c   1.000
_cell.angle_alpha   90.00
_cell.angle_beta   90.00
_cell.angle_gamma   90.00
#
_symmetry.space_group_name_H-M   'P 1'
#
loop_
_entity.id
_entity.type
_entity.pdbx_description
1 polymer ?
#
loop_
_entity_poly.entity_id
_entity_poly.type
_entity_poly.pdbx_seq_one_letter_code
_entity_poly.pdbx_strand_id
1 'polypeptide(L)'
;MLLSNVKQPGSGIISINFFRLFRVMRLVKLLSRGEGIRTLLWTFIKSFQALPYVALLIVMLFFIYAVIGMNDIMLDSSSRPEVKCDIKSDERNSTTCGSDLAFPYFISFYVLCSFLIINLFVAVIMDNFDYLTRDWSILGPHHLDEFIRLWSEYDPDAKGRIKHLDVVTLLRKISPPLGFGKLCPHRVACKRLVSMNMPLNSDGTVLFNATLFAVVRTSLRIKTEGNIDDANSELRAVIKKIWKRTSPKLLDQVVPPPG
;
A
#
# COMPACT_ATOMS: atom_id res chain seq x y z
N MET A 1 -35.74 54.89 -29.81
CA MET A 1 -34.28 55.11 -29.96
C MET A 1 -33.55 54.20 -28.98
N LEU A 2 -32.74 53.31 -29.55
CA LEU A 2 -31.51 52.70 -29.00
C LEU A 2 -31.59 51.75 -27.80
N LEU A 3 -31.81 50.47 -28.17
CA LEU A 3 -31.07 49.28 -27.73
C LEU A 3 -29.87 49.51 -26.79
N SER A 4 -29.87 48.87 -25.63
CA SER A 4 -28.63 48.27 -25.10
C SER A 4 -28.91 46.89 -24.51
N ASN A 5 -28.55 45.87 -25.30
CA ASN A 5 -28.44 44.48 -24.89
C ASN A 5 -27.39 44.34 -23.78
N VAL A 6 -27.80 44.05 -22.54
CA VAL A 6 -26.91 43.42 -21.56
C VAL A 6 -27.04 41.91 -21.73
N LYS A 7 -26.23 41.38 -22.65
CA LYS A 7 -26.04 39.94 -22.82
C LYS A 7 -25.18 39.45 -21.65
N GLN A 8 -25.81 38.82 -20.65
CA GLN A 8 -25.13 38.01 -19.64
C GLN A 8 -24.26 36.95 -20.36
N PRO A 9 -22.93 36.93 -20.23
CA PRO A 9 -22.16 35.80 -20.71
C PRO A 9 -22.42 34.66 -19.74
N GLY A 10 -23.24 33.70 -20.19
CA GLY A 10 -23.44 32.45 -19.48
C GLY A 10 -22.09 31.80 -19.16
N SER A 11 -21.85 31.58 -17.87
CA SER A 11 -20.80 30.75 -17.29
C SER A 11 -20.99 29.30 -17.71
N GLY A 12 -20.79 29.01 -18.98
CA GLY A 12 -21.27 27.78 -19.60
C GLY A 12 -20.37 27.26 -20.70
N ILE A 13 -19.04 27.36 -20.56
CA ILE A 13 -18.11 26.49 -21.28
C ILE A 13 -16.88 26.28 -20.38
N ILE A 14 -16.66 25.05 -19.95
CA ILE A 14 -15.38 24.61 -19.36
C ILE A 14 -14.26 25.12 -20.27
N SER A 15 -13.44 26.05 -19.78
CA SER A 15 -12.45 26.77 -20.57
C SER A 15 -11.60 25.80 -21.40
N ILE A 16 -11.35 26.12 -22.68
CA ILE A 16 -10.42 25.37 -23.55
C ILE A 16 -9.04 25.22 -22.89
N ASN A 17 -8.67 26.12 -21.98
CA ASN A 17 -7.44 26.02 -21.19
C ASN A 17 -7.46 24.83 -20.22
N PHE A 18 -8.62 24.42 -19.69
CA PHE A 18 -8.75 23.20 -18.89
C PHE A 18 -8.43 21.95 -19.71
N PHE A 19 -8.86 21.89 -20.97
CA PHE A 19 -8.54 20.76 -21.86
C PHE A 19 -7.05 20.63 -22.19
N ARG A 20 -6.27 21.72 -22.07
CA ARG A 20 -4.81 21.69 -22.24
C ARG A 20 -4.12 20.93 -21.10
N LEU A 21 -4.72 20.83 -19.90
CA LEU A 21 -4.18 20.04 -18.78
C LEU A 21 -4.11 18.54 -19.08
N PHE A 22 -5.03 18.00 -19.90
CA PHE A 22 -4.97 16.58 -20.31
C PHE A 22 -3.70 16.23 -21.10
N ARG A 23 -3.08 17.21 -21.79
CA ARG A 23 -1.79 16.99 -22.46
C ARG A 23 -0.66 16.81 -21.43
N VAL A 24 -0.72 17.55 -20.32
CA VAL A 24 0.25 17.46 -19.21
C VAL A 24 0.05 16.16 -18.43
N MET A 25 -1.18 15.64 -18.30
CA MET A 25 -1.47 14.34 -17.66
C MET A 25 -0.74 13.16 -18.31
N ARG A 26 -0.29 13.28 -19.57
CA ARG A 26 0.56 12.26 -20.20
C ARG A 26 1.90 12.09 -19.49
N LEU A 27 2.42 13.12 -18.83
CA LEU A 27 3.65 13.03 -18.02
C LEU A 27 3.48 12.13 -16.79
N VAL A 28 2.27 12.03 -16.23
CA VAL A 28 1.98 11.10 -15.11
C VAL A 28 2.19 9.64 -15.53
N LYS A 29 2.02 9.32 -16.82
CA LYS A 29 2.33 7.97 -17.34
C LYS A 29 3.82 7.63 -17.27
N LEU A 30 4.72 8.62 -17.22
CA LEU A 30 6.16 8.36 -16.99
C LEU A 30 6.41 7.86 -15.57
N LEU A 31 5.69 8.36 -14.57
CA LEU A 31 5.78 7.88 -13.19
C LEU A 31 5.33 6.41 -13.06
N SER A 32 4.39 5.99 -13.90
CA SER A 32 3.93 4.59 -13.95
C SER A 32 4.88 3.60 -14.65
N ARG A 33 5.96 4.08 -15.28
CA ARG A 33 6.97 3.21 -15.92
C ARG A 33 7.97 2.62 -14.93
N GLY A 34 8.23 3.30 -13.81
CA GLY A 34 9.17 2.81 -12.79
C GLY A 34 8.49 1.84 -11.82
N GLU A 35 8.98 0.59 -11.76
CA GLU A 35 8.45 -0.43 -10.84
C GLU A 35 8.55 0.00 -9.36
N GLY A 36 9.64 0.69 -9.00
CA GLY A 36 9.84 1.25 -7.65
C GLY A 36 8.84 2.35 -7.32
N ILE A 37 8.68 3.35 -8.20
CA ILE A 37 7.75 4.48 -8.00
C ILE A 37 6.31 3.98 -7.94
N ARG A 38 5.94 3.04 -8.82
CA ARG A 38 4.60 2.44 -8.84
C ARG A 38 4.30 1.73 -7.53
N THR A 39 5.25 0.93 -7.03
CA THR A 39 5.08 0.23 -5.75
C THR A 39 4.96 1.23 -4.59
N LEU A 40 5.81 2.27 -4.54
CA LEU A 40 5.75 3.32 -3.51
C LEU A 40 4.41 4.07 -3.50
N LEU A 41 3.96 4.54 -4.67
CA LEU A 41 2.68 5.23 -4.80
C LEU A 41 1.49 4.33 -4.44
N TRP A 42 1.54 3.06 -4.83
CA TRP A 42 0.48 2.10 -4.51
C TRP A 42 0.43 1.80 -3.01
N THR A 43 1.58 1.62 -2.37
CA THR A 43 1.69 1.46 -0.92
C THR A 43 1.14 2.69 -0.18
N PHE A 44 1.51 3.90 -0.61
CA PHE A 44 0.99 5.14 -0.03
C PHE A 44 -0.53 5.27 -0.17
N ILE A 45 -1.09 5.01 -1.36
CA ILE A 45 -2.54 5.05 -1.59
C ILE A 45 -3.27 4.02 -0.72
N LYS A 46 -2.67 2.84 -0.54
CA LYS A 46 -3.23 1.78 0.31
C LYS A 46 -3.28 2.20 1.78
N SER A 47 -2.32 2.97 2.28
CA SER A 47 -2.33 3.48 3.66
C SER A 47 -3.48 4.45 3.93
N PHE A 48 -3.86 5.29 2.96
CA PHE A 48 -5.04 6.15 3.12
C PHE A 48 -6.35 5.35 3.25
N GLN A 49 -6.42 4.17 2.62
CA GLN A 49 -7.59 3.29 2.76
C GLN A 49 -7.68 2.64 4.15
N ALA A 50 -6.58 2.58 4.92
CA ALA A 50 -6.56 2.05 6.26
C ALA A 50 -7.04 3.06 7.33
N LEU A 51 -7.09 4.36 7.00
CA LEU A 51 -7.36 5.44 7.95
C LEU A 51 -8.64 6.28 7.66
N PRO A 52 -9.76 5.71 7.18
CA PRO A 52 -10.94 6.50 6.87
C PRO A 52 -11.57 7.13 8.13
N TYR A 53 -11.47 6.46 9.28
CA TYR A 53 -12.04 6.95 10.53
C TYR A 53 -11.33 8.20 11.07
N VAL A 54 -10.01 8.29 10.92
CA VAL A 54 -9.23 9.46 11.34
C VAL A 54 -9.52 10.66 10.44
N ALA A 55 -9.59 10.44 9.12
CA ALA A 55 -9.99 11.47 8.17
C ALA A 55 -11.43 11.95 8.42
N LEU A 56 -12.35 11.05 8.75
CA LEU A 56 -13.72 11.39 9.12
C LEU A 56 -13.76 12.23 10.40
N LEU A 57 -12.93 11.92 11.41
CA LEU A 57 -12.83 12.72 12.63
C LEU A 57 -12.36 14.14 12.34
N ILE A 58 -11.37 14.30 11.47
CA ILE A 58 -10.91 15.62 11.00
C ILE A 58 -12.07 16.37 10.33
N VAL A 59 -12.74 15.76 9.35
CA VAL A 59 -13.89 16.38 8.66
C VAL A 59 -15.01 16.74 9.63
N MET A 60 -15.30 15.89 10.61
CA MET A 60 -16.28 16.15 11.66
C MET A 60 -15.88 17.35 12.53
N LEU A 61 -14.59 17.46 12.89
CA LEU A 61 -14.08 18.62 13.63
C LEU A 61 -14.24 19.90 12.80
N PHE A 62 -13.83 19.88 11.54
CA PHE A 62 -14.04 21.02 10.63
C PHE A 62 -15.52 21.38 10.52
N PHE A 63 -16.43 20.41 10.49
CA PHE A 63 -17.86 20.65 10.44
C PHE A 63 -18.39 21.31 11.72
N ILE A 64 -18.04 20.79 12.90
CA ILE A 64 -18.44 21.36 14.19
C ILE A 64 -17.94 22.81 14.32
N TYR A 65 -16.65 23.03 14.02
CA TYR A 65 -16.07 24.36 14.06
C TYR A 65 -16.69 25.29 13.02
N ALA A 66 -16.96 24.84 11.79
CA ALA A 66 -17.61 25.67 10.77
C ALA A 66 -19.03 26.10 11.18
N VAL A 67 -19.82 25.21 11.81
CA VAL A 67 -21.17 25.54 12.30
C VAL A 67 -21.11 26.57 13.42
N ILE A 68 -20.23 26.37 14.41
CA ILE A 68 -20.06 27.32 15.53
C ILE A 68 -19.51 28.67 15.00
N GLY A 69 -18.53 28.62 14.09
CA GLY A 69 -17.86 29.80 13.56
C GLY A 69 -18.73 30.64 12.62
N MET A 70 -19.63 30.02 11.86
CA MET A 70 -20.60 30.76 11.06
C MET A 70 -21.62 31.50 11.93
N ASN A 71 -22.02 30.90 13.06
CA ASN A 71 -23.00 31.51 13.95
C ASN A 71 -22.42 32.66 14.78
N ASP A 72 -21.19 32.50 15.29
CA ASP A 72 -20.64 33.41 16.30
C ASP A 72 -19.50 34.32 15.81
N ILE A 73 -18.76 33.92 14.76
CA ILE A 73 -17.45 34.51 14.41
C ILE A 73 -17.43 35.19 13.03
N MET A 74 -18.39 34.91 12.15
CA MET A 74 -18.45 35.44 10.78
C MET A 74 -18.76 36.95 10.66
N LEU A 75 -18.95 37.67 11.78
CA LEU A 75 -19.26 39.10 11.79
C LEU A 75 -18.08 39.96 12.35
N ASP A 76 -16.87 39.69 11.84
CA ASP A 76 -15.51 40.15 12.22
C ASP A 76 -14.97 39.70 13.59
N SER A 77 -13.82 39.05 13.54
CA SER A 77 -13.17 38.38 14.66
C SER A 77 -12.44 39.34 15.61
N SER A 78 -13.20 40.13 16.38
CA SER A 78 -12.88 40.75 17.69
C SER A 78 -13.86 41.91 17.89
N SER A 79 -14.35 42.14 19.12
CA SER A 79 -15.27 43.24 19.44
C SER A 79 -14.56 44.61 19.35
N ARG A 80 -14.17 45.02 18.14
CA ARG A 80 -13.57 46.32 17.85
C ARG A 80 -14.65 47.27 17.33
N PRO A 81 -14.58 48.56 17.66
CA PRO A 81 -15.56 49.55 17.18
C PRO A 81 -15.51 49.79 15.65
N GLU A 82 -14.50 49.24 14.96
CA GLU A 82 -14.35 49.34 13.51
C GLU A 82 -15.11 48.23 12.74
N VAL A 83 -15.53 47.19 13.45
CA VAL A 83 -16.29 46.06 12.91
C VAL A 83 -17.73 46.49 12.67
N LYS A 84 -18.20 46.34 11.43
CA LYS A 84 -19.58 46.64 11.06
C LYS A 84 -20.35 45.37 10.76
N CYS A 85 -21.53 45.28 11.33
CA CYS A 85 -22.49 44.21 11.03
C CYS A 85 -22.91 44.26 9.55
N ASP A 86 -23.23 43.10 8.97
CA ASP A 86 -23.81 43.03 7.63
C ASP A 86 -25.14 43.82 7.59
N ILE A 87 -25.39 44.52 6.48
CA ILE A 87 -26.58 45.35 6.26
C ILE A 87 -27.87 44.50 6.28
N LYS A 88 -27.74 43.20 6.03
CA LYS A 88 -28.84 42.23 6.04
C LYS A 88 -29.10 41.59 7.40
N SER A 89 -28.31 41.87 8.43
CA SER A 89 -28.55 41.32 9.76
C SER A 89 -29.64 42.10 10.49
N ASP A 90 -30.30 41.45 11.45
CA ASP A 90 -31.32 42.07 12.31
C ASP A 90 -30.70 43.19 13.19
N GLU A 91 -29.37 43.14 13.40
CA GLU A 91 -28.58 44.10 14.17
C GLU A 91 -27.87 45.15 13.32
N ARG A 92 -28.54 45.63 12.26
CA ARG A 92 -28.01 46.60 11.30
C ARG A 92 -27.45 47.91 11.91
N ASN A 93 -27.94 48.31 13.09
CA ASN A 93 -27.55 49.55 13.78
C ASN A 93 -26.64 49.31 15.01
N SER A 94 -26.28 48.06 15.31
CA SER A 94 -25.33 47.75 16.38
C SER A 94 -23.93 48.23 15.98
N THR A 95 -23.29 49.01 16.85
CA THR A 95 -21.97 49.62 16.58
C THR A 95 -20.80 48.66 16.74
N THR A 96 -21.06 47.44 17.21
CA THR A 96 -20.05 46.40 17.44
C THR A 96 -20.65 45.05 17.08
N CYS A 97 -20.14 44.44 16.04
CA CYS A 97 -20.30 43.01 15.80
C CYS A 97 -19.02 42.27 16.22
N GLY A 98 -19.11 40.98 16.52
CA GLY A 98 -17.96 40.17 16.92
C GLY A 98 -17.82 39.94 18.43
N SER A 99 -17.15 38.84 18.78
CA SER A 99 -16.96 38.37 20.15
C SER A 99 -15.49 38.09 20.44
N ASP A 100 -15.01 38.46 21.63
CA ASP A 100 -13.67 38.12 22.10
C ASP A 100 -13.47 36.60 22.33
N LEU A 101 -14.56 35.82 22.26
CA LEU A 101 -14.51 34.35 22.21
C LEU A 101 -13.82 33.82 20.93
N ALA A 102 -13.62 34.68 19.92
CA ALA A 102 -12.87 34.32 18.71
C ALA A 102 -11.42 33.89 19.03
N PHE A 103 -10.74 34.55 19.98
CA PHE A 103 -9.35 34.21 20.32
C PHE A 103 -9.19 32.77 20.85
N PRO A 104 -9.90 32.34 21.92
CA PRO A 104 -9.80 30.95 22.38
C PRO A 104 -10.33 29.96 21.34
N TYR A 105 -11.31 30.33 20.49
CA TYR A 105 -11.78 29.47 19.42
C TYR A 105 -10.71 29.19 18.36
N PHE A 106 -10.03 30.21 17.83
CA PHE A 106 -8.99 30.02 16.81
C PHE A 106 -7.76 29.31 17.38
N ILE A 107 -7.37 29.63 18.62
CA ILE A 107 -6.24 28.97 19.29
C ILE A 107 -6.56 27.49 19.54
N SER A 108 -7.75 27.17 20.08
CA SER A 108 -8.15 25.78 20.32
C SER A 108 -8.29 25.00 19.00
N PHE A 109 -8.86 25.60 17.96
CA PHE A 109 -8.92 25.00 16.63
C PHE A 109 -7.52 24.71 16.08
N TYR A 110 -6.59 25.67 16.14
CA TYR A 110 -5.23 25.49 15.64
C TYR A 110 -4.49 24.37 16.37
N VAL A 111 -4.56 24.34 17.70
CA VAL A 111 -3.91 23.30 18.52
C VAL A 111 -4.51 21.92 18.25
N LEU A 112 -5.85 21.80 18.25
CA LEU A 112 -6.54 20.53 18.01
C LEU A 112 -6.31 20.02 16.58
N CYS A 113 -6.40 20.90 15.58
CA CYS A 113 -6.17 20.54 14.18
C CYS A 113 -4.71 20.11 13.95
N SER A 114 -3.74 20.85 14.50
CA SER A 114 -2.31 20.49 14.43
C SER A 114 -2.05 19.13 15.08
N PHE A 115 -2.61 18.88 16.27
CA PHE A 115 -2.50 17.60 16.96
C PHE A 115 -3.08 16.44 16.12
N LEU A 116 -4.27 16.62 15.53
CA LEU A 116 -4.88 15.60 14.69
C LEU A 116 -4.09 15.34 13.41
N ILE A 117 -3.57 16.37 12.74
CA ILE A 117 -2.76 16.23 11.52
C ILE A 117 -1.46 15.48 11.83
N ILE A 118 -0.79 15.82 12.93
CA ILE A 118 0.43 15.10 13.35
C ILE A 118 0.12 13.64 13.66
N ASN A 119 -0.96 13.35 14.39
CA ASN A 119 -1.35 11.98 14.69
C ASN A 119 -1.73 11.19 13.42
N LEU A 120 -2.34 11.84 12.42
CA LEU A 120 -2.59 11.23 11.11
C LEU A 120 -1.27 10.90 10.40
N PHE A 121 -0.30 11.81 10.40
CA PHE A 121 1.00 11.59 9.77
C PHE A 121 1.76 10.45 10.44
N VAL A 122 1.77 10.40 11.78
CA VAL A 122 2.38 9.31 12.55
C VAL A 122 1.68 7.98 12.25
N ALA A 123 0.34 7.93 12.20
CA ALA A 123 -0.40 6.73 11.87
C ALA A 123 -0.08 6.22 10.46
N VAL A 124 -0.05 7.11 9.46
CA VAL A 124 0.34 6.76 8.09
C VAL A 124 1.76 6.22 8.07
N ILE A 125 2.71 6.86 8.76
CA ILE A 125 4.10 6.39 8.79
C ILE A 125 4.19 5.03 9.47
N MET A 126 3.50 4.78 10.58
CA MET A 126 3.54 3.51 11.29
C MET A 126 3.02 2.35 10.42
N ASP A 127 1.92 2.55 9.69
CA ASP A 127 1.41 1.56 8.75
C ASP A 127 2.36 1.32 7.57
N ASN A 128 3.19 2.31 7.23
CA ASN A 128 4.22 2.22 6.22
C ASN A 128 5.59 1.82 6.76
N PHE A 129 5.77 1.75 8.08
CA PHE A 129 7.08 1.59 8.71
C PHE A 129 7.65 0.22 8.36
N ASP A 130 6.80 -0.82 8.31
CA ASP A 130 7.19 -2.15 7.85
C ASP A 130 7.68 -2.17 6.39
N TYR A 131 7.19 -1.28 5.53
CA TYR A 131 7.70 -1.13 4.17
C TYR A 131 9.02 -0.36 4.13
N LEU A 132 9.12 0.71 4.92
CA LEU A 132 10.28 1.62 4.96
C LEU A 132 11.50 1.00 5.67
N THR A 133 11.26 0.15 6.66
CA THR A 133 12.30 -0.51 7.46
C THR A 133 12.53 -1.96 7.11
N ARG A 134 11.85 -2.49 6.08
CA ARG A 134 12.21 -3.80 5.54
C ARG A 134 13.62 -3.72 4.98
N ASP A 135 14.56 -4.23 5.75
CA ASP A 135 15.92 -4.48 5.31
C ASP A 135 15.85 -5.23 3.98
N TRP A 136 16.28 -4.58 2.90
CA TRP A 136 16.35 -5.11 1.54
C TRP A 136 17.20 -6.39 1.44
N SER A 137 17.84 -6.81 2.53
CA SER A 137 18.82 -7.89 2.62
C SER A 137 18.23 -9.28 2.87
N ILE A 138 16.97 -9.44 3.30
CA ILE A 138 16.47 -10.76 3.75
C ILE A 138 15.59 -11.48 2.71
N LEU A 139 14.45 -10.92 2.27
CA LEU A 139 13.66 -11.41 1.12
C LEU A 139 12.45 -10.48 0.85
N GLY A 140 12.50 -9.72 -0.25
CA GLY A 140 11.41 -8.82 -0.68
C GLY A 140 10.43 -9.42 -1.71
N PRO A 141 9.24 -8.82 -1.90
CA PRO A 141 8.25 -9.24 -2.91
C PRO A 141 8.81 -9.25 -4.35
N HIS A 142 9.71 -8.32 -4.66
CA HIS A 142 10.36 -8.24 -5.98
C HIS A 142 11.15 -9.49 -6.37
N HIS A 143 11.76 -10.20 -5.41
CA HIS A 143 12.43 -11.47 -5.69
C HIS A 143 11.43 -12.59 -6.04
N LEU A 144 10.23 -12.56 -5.44
CA LEU A 144 9.16 -13.49 -5.77
C LEU A 144 8.59 -13.20 -7.16
N ASP A 145 8.43 -11.93 -7.52
CA ASP A 145 8.01 -11.50 -8.85
C ASP A 145 9.03 -11.93 -9.93
N GLU A 146 10.33 -11.81 -9.64
CA GLU A 146 11.39 -12.32 -10.52
C GLU A 146 11.30 -13.85 -10.70
N PHE A 147 11.07 -14.59 -9.60
CA PHE A 147 10.87 -16.05 -9.65
C PHE A 147 9.66 -16.42 -10.53
N ILE A 148 8.51 -15.76 -10.34
CA ILE A 148 7.29 -16.00 -11.11
C ILE A 148 7.53 -15.72 -12.60
N ARG A 149 8.17 -14.60 -12.91
CA ARG A 149 8.50 -14.22 -14.30
C ARG A 149 9.38 -15.27 -14.96
N LEU A 150 10.45 -15.69 -14.29
CA LEU A 150 11.35 -16.70 -14.85
C LEU A 150 10.68 -18.08 -14.94
N TRP A 151 9.83 -18.45 -13.99
CA TRP A 151 9.04 -19.69 -14.06
C TRP A 151 8.14 -19.69 -15.31
N SER A 152 7.52 -18.56 -15.64
CA SER A 152 6.64 -18.46 -16.82
C SER A 152 7.36 -18.70 -18.16
N GLU A 153 8.69 -18.53 -18.21
CA GLU A 153 9.49 -18.89 -19.41
C GLU A 153 9.56 -20.41 -19.62
N TYR A 154 9.48 -21.21 -18.54
CA TYR A 154 9.57 -22.67 -18.57
C TYR A 154 8.20 -23.36 -18.60
N ASP A 155 7.14 -22.67 -18.17
CA ASP A 155 5.76 -23.17 -18.19
C ASP A 155 4.81 -22.17 -18.91
N PRO A 156 4.92 -22.04 -20.24
CA PRO A 156 4.10 -21.10 -21.02
C PRO A 156 2.61 -21.46 -21.02
N ASP A 157 2.28 -22.75 -20.79
CA ASP A 157 0.91 -23.26 -20.74
C ASP A 157 0.25 -23.09 -19.36
N ALA A 158 0.97 -22.51 -18.37
CA ALA A 158 0.52 -22.36 -16.99
C ALA A 158 -0.01 -23.65 -16.34
N LYS A 159 0.66 -24.79 -16.62
CA LYS A 159 0.30 -26.10 -16.04
C LYS A 159 0.59 -26.19 -14.54
N GLY A 160 1.40 -25.28 -14.00
CA GLY A 160 1.80 -25.21 -12.61
C GLY A 160 2.84 -26.27 -12.22
N ARG A 161 3.49 -26.92 -13.21
CA ARG A 161 4.48 -27.98 -13.00
C ARG A 161 5.56 -27.98 -14.08
N ILE A 162 6.81 -28.21 -13.67
CA ILE A 162 7.98 -28.32 -14.55
C ILE A 162 8.80 -29.56 -14.20
N LYS A 163 9.73 -29.97 -15.08
CA LYS A 163 10.65 -31.08 -14.78
C LYS A 163 11.71 -30.64 -13.79
N HIS A 164 12.14 -31.54 -12.90
CA HIS A 164 13.15 -31.22 -11.87
C HIS A 164 14.50 -30.74 -12.45
N LEU A 165 14.88 -31.17 -13.66
CA LEU A 165 16.08 -30.71 -14.35
C LEU A 165 16.01 -29.20 -14.66
N ASP A 166 14.84 -28.73 -15.11
CA ASP A 166 14.63 -27.33 -15.49
C ASP A 166 14.70 -26.42 -14.27
N VAL A 167 14.29 -26.91 -13.09
CA VAL A 167 14.40 -26.18 -11.81
C VAL A 167 15.84 -25.79 -11.49
N VAL A 168 16.81 -26.68 -11.75
CA VAL A 168 18.23 -26.38 -11.52
C VAL A 168 18.68 -25.22 -12.40
N THR A 169 18.24 -25.19 -13.67
CA THR A 169 18.58 -24.10 -14.59
C THR A 169 17.88 -22.80 -14.23
N LEU A 170 16.62 -22.87 -13.77
CA LEU A 170 15.83 -21.75 -13.29
C LEU A 170 16.51 -21.09 -12.07
N LEU A 171 16.86 -21.87 -11.05
CA LEU A 171 17.50 -21.35 -9.83
C LEU A 171 18.89 -20.73 -10.08
N ARG A 172 19.59 -21.16 -11.14
CA ARG A 172 20.85 -20.53 -11.57
C ARG A 172 20.65 -19.20 -12.31
N LYS A 173 19.49 -18.98 -12.95
CA LYS A 173 19.15 -17.70 -13.57
C LYS A 173 18.78 -16.64 -12.53
N ILE A 174 18.17 -17.05 -11.42
CA ILE A 174 17.76 -16.18 -10.32
C ILE A 174 18.98 -15.73 -9.50
N SER A 175 19.05 -14.44 -9.20
CA SER A 175 20.13 -13.87 -8.37
C SER A 175 19.98 -14.27 -6.88
N PRO A 176 21.07 -14.38 -6.10
CA PRO A 176 20.98 -14.45 -4.64
C PRO A 176 20.18 -13.25 -4.09
N PRO A 177 19.36 -13.39 -3.02
CA PRO A 177 19.33 -14.43 -1.98
C PRO A 177 18.38 -15.61 -2.20
N LEU A 178 17.50 -15.56 -3.21
CA LEU A 178 16.52 -16.62 -3.49
C LEU A 178 17.09 -17.69 -4.45
N GLY A 179 17.89 -17.28 -5.42
CA GLY A 179 18.56 -18.16 -6.37
C GLY A 179 20.03 -18.41 -6.05
N PHE A 180 20.72 -19.09 -6.96
CA PHE A 180 22.14 -19.41 -6.84
C PHE A 180 23.04 -18.46 -7.64
N GLY A 181 22.47 -17.68 -8.57
CA GLY A 181 23.22 -16.82 -9.48
C GLY A 181 23.96 -17.59 -10.59
N LYS A 182 24.30 -16.85 -11.66
CA LYS A 182 24.88 -17.41 -12.89
C LYS A 182 26.24 -18.09 -12.69
N LEU A 183 27.00 -17.62 -11.69
CA LEU A 183 28.34 -18.12 -11.35
C LEU A 183 28.31 -19.47 -10.59
N CYS A 184 27.14 -19.95 -10.13
CA CYS A 184 27.07 -21.19 -9.36
C CYS A 184 27.32 -22.42 -10.24
N PRO A 185 28.26 -23.32 -9.86
CA PRO A 185 28.46 -24.60 -10.53
C PRO A 185 27.24 -25.52 -10.41
N HIS A 186 26.97 -26.28 -11.47
CA HIS A 186 25.82 -27.18 -11.54
C HIS A 186 25.77 -28.17 -10.37
N ARG A 187 26.92 -28.73 -9.97
CA ARG A 187 27.02 -29.69 -8.85
C ARG A 187 26.59 -29.09 -7.52
N VAL A 188 26.93 -27.83 -7.24
CA VAL A 188 26.55 -27.14 -6.01
C VAL A 188 25.06 -26.85 -6.00
N ALA A 189 24.52 -26.41 -7.14
CA ALA A 189 23.09 -26.20 -7.32
C ALA A 189 22.28 -27.49 -7.11
N CYS A 190 22.70 -28.61 -7.70
CA CYS A 190 22.05 -29.91 -7.50
C CYS A 190 22.14 -30.39 -6.05
N LYS A 191 23.32 -30.31 -5.42
CA LYS A 191 23.48 -30.68 -3.99
C LYS A 191 22.53 -29.86 -3.12
N ARG A 192 22.42 -28.56 -3.40
CA ARG A 192 21.52 -27.68 -2.66
C ARG A 192 20.05 -28.01 -2.93
N LEU A 193 19.67 -28.29 -4.18
CA LEU A 193 18.32 -28.74 -4.53
C LEU A 193 17.90 -30.01 -3.77
N VAL A 194 18.79 -31.01 -3.69
CA VAL A 194 18.54 -32.24 -2.93
C VAL A 194 18.36 -31.93 -1.43
N SER A 195 19.16 -31.02 -0.88
CA SER A 195 19.01 -30.62 0.53
C SER A 195 17.71 -29.87 0.85
N MET A 196 17.00 -29.33 -0.15
CA MET A 196 15.72 -28.63 0.06
C MET A 196 14.53 -29.59 0.24
N ASN A 197 14.74 -30.90 0.09
CA ASN A 197 13.74 -31.96 0.24
C ASN A 197 12.39 -31.63 -0.43
N MET A 198 12.45 -31.26 -1.71
CA MET A 198 11.28 -30.86 -2.47
C MET A 198 10.50 -32.09 -2.95
N PRO A 199 9.16 -32.13 -2.78
CA PRO A 199 8.37 -33.28 -3.19
C PRO A 199 8.34 -33.43 -4.71
N LEU A 200 8.62 -34.65 -5.17
CA LEU A 200 8.63 -35.05 -6.57
C LEU A 200 7.36 -35.86 -6.87
N ASN A 201 6.70 -35.58 -7.98
CA ASN A 201 5.64 -36.44 -8.49
C ASN A 201 6.25 -37.70 -9.13
N SER A 202 5.43 -38.74 -9.30
CA SER A 202 5.80 -40.01 -9.97
C SER A 202 6.47 -39.81 -11.34
N ASP A 203 6.09 -38.75 -12.05
CA ASP A 203 6.54 -38.47 -13.41
C ASP A 203 7.85 -37.66 -13.45
N GLY A 204 8.50 -37.44 -12.30
CA GLY A 204 9.72 -36.64 -12.18
C GLY A 204 9.50 -35.12 -12.34
N THR A 205 8.25 -34.68 -12.23
CA THR A 205 7.83 -33.27 -12.27
C THR A 205 7.63 -32.72 -10.87
N VAL A 206 7.71 -31.40 -10.75
CA VAL A 206 7.59 -30.67 -9.49
C VAL A 206 6.56 -29.56 -9.63
N LEU A 207 5.82 -29.28 -8.56
CA LEU A 207 4.78 -28.25 -8.54
C LEU A 207 5.38 -26.87 -8.23
N PHE A 208 4.80 -25.82 -8.82
CA PHE A 208 5.19 -24.43 -8.57
C PHE A 208 5.13 -24.07 -7.08
N ASN A 209 4.00 -24.33 -6.43
CA ASN A 209 3.78 -24.00 -5.01
C ASN A 209 4.77 -24.72 -4.08
N ALA A 210 5.03 -26.00 -4.34
CA ALA A 210 5.98 -26.79 -3.58
C ALA A 210 7.42 -26.28 -3.77
N THR A 211 7.78 -25.92 -5.01
CA THR A 211 9.11 -25.41 -5.34
C THR A 211 9.35 -24.04 -4.69
N LEU A 212 8.41 -23.11 -4.86
CA LEU A 212 8.51 -21.78 -4.29
C LEU A 212 8.64 -21.84 -2.77
N PHE A 213 7.81 -22.65 -2.11
CA PHE A 213 7.87 -22.80 -0.66
C PHE A 213 9.19 -23.42 -0.19
N ALA A 214 9.68 -24.46 -0.86
CA ALA A 214 10.95 -25.10 -0.50
C ALA A 214 12.14 -24.13 -0.62
N VAL A 215 12.18 -23.31 -1.67
CA VAL A 215 13.23 -22.31 -1.90
C VAL A 215 13.17 -21.21 -0.83
N VAL A 216 11.98 -20.68 -0.53
CA VAL A 216 11.78 -19.67 0.53
C VAL A 216 12.14 -20.22 1.91
N ARG A 217 11.68 -21.43 2.23
CA ARG A 217 11.99 -22.13 3.50
C ARG A 217 13.50 -22.27 3.70
N THR A 218 14.22 -22.62 2.64
CA THR A 218 15.68 -22.82 2.66
C THR A 218 16.44 -21.50 2.76
N SER A 219 15.99 -20.46 2.05
CA SER A 219 16.59 -19.12 2.09
C SER A 219 16.47 -18.49 3.49
N LEU A 220 15.30 -18.66 4.13
CA LEU A 220 15.01 -18.15 5.48
C LEU A 220 15.40 -19.10 6.62
N ARG A 221 15.96 -20.28 6.33
CA ARG A 221 16.32 -21.34 7.31
C ARG A 221 15.19 -21.70 8.29
N ILE A 222 13.95 -21.75 7.79
CA ILE A 222 12.78 -22.02 8.63
C ILE A 222 12.69 -23.52 8.92
N LYS A 223 12.97 -23.91 10.17
CA LYS A 223 12.87 -25.31 10.65
C LYS A 223 13.56 -26.28 9.69
N THR A 224 14.82 -26.00 9.38
CA THR A 224 15.66 -26.83 8.49
C THR A 224 16.73 -27.62 9.25
N GLU A 225 16.80 -27.47 10.57
CA GLU A 225 17.79 -28.13 11.43
C GLU A 225 17.15 -29.32 12.17
N GLY A 226 17.89 -30.43 12.25
CA GLY A 226 17.43 -31.66 12.90
C GLY A 226 16.69 -32.63 11.95
N ASN A 227 15.78 -33.42 12.53
CA ASN A 227 14.98 -34.39 11.78
C ASN A 227 13.92 -33.67 10.92
N ILE A 228 13.92 -33.93 9.62
CA ILE A 228 13.06 -33.24 8.66
C ILE A 228 11.58 -33.57 8.94
N ASP A 229 11.28 -34.77 9.41
CA ASP A 229 9.91 -35.22 9.67
C ASP A 229 9.28 -34.54 10.89
N ASP A 230 10.07 -34.35 11.95
CA ASP A 230 9.67 -33.59 13.13
C ASP A 230 9.47 -32.11 12.77
N ALA A 231 10.44 -31.54 12.05
CA ALA A 231 10.35 -30.17 11.57
C ALA A 231 9.14 -29.92 10.66
N ASN A 232 8.80 -30.89 9.79
CA ASN A 232 7.62 -30.85 8.93
C ASN A 232 6.33 -30.93 9.74
N SER A 233 6.28 -31.82 10.74
CA SER A 233 5.12 -32.00 11.61
C SER A 233 4.82 -30.73 12.42
N GLU A 234 5.85 -30.13 13.02
CA GLU A 234 5.68 -28.86 13.73
C GLU A 234 5.32 -27.70 12.79
N LEU A 235 5.93 -27.63 11.60
CA LEU A 235 5.63 -26.59 10.62
C LEU A 235 4.16 -26.68 10.17
N ARG A 236 3.65 -27.90 9.96
CA ARG A 236 2.23 -28.14 9.66
C ARG A 236 1.32 -27.67 10.79
N ALA A 237 1.69 -27.88 12.06
CA ALA A 237 0.92 -27.40 13.19
C ALA A 237 0.87 -25.85 13.23
N VAL A 238 2.01 -25.19 13.01
CA VAL A 238 2.08 -23.71 12.95
C VAL A 238 1.26 -23.17 11.78
N ILE A 239 1.39 -23.76 10.58
CA ILE A 239 0.64 -23.33 9.40
C ILE A 239 -0.86 -23.47 9.63
N LYS A 240 -1.33 -24.59 10.20
CA LYS A 240 -2.76 -24.78 10.52
C LYS A 240 -3.28 -23.77 11.54
N LYS A 241 -2.44 -23.32 12.48
CA LYS A 241 -2.81 -22.30 13.48
C LYS A 241 -2.97 -20.92 12.86
N ILE A 242 -2.04 -20.52 11.98
CA ILE A 242 -2.05 -19.20 11.32
C ILE A 242 -3.09 -19.17 10.20
N TRP A 243 -3.14 -20.22 9.38
CA TRP A 243 -3.96 -20.30 8.17
C TRP A 243 -5.07 -21.34 8.32
N LYS A 244 -6.15 -20.97 9.03
CA LYS A 244 -7.27 -21.86 9.33
C LYS A 244 -8.04 -22.41 8.11
N ARG A 245 -7.92 -21.76 6.95
CA ARG A 245 -8.63 -22.13 5.70
C ARG A 245 -7.77 -22.88 4.67
N THR A 246 -6.52 -23.22 5.02
CA THR A 246 -5.62 -23.91 4.07
C THR A 246 -6.18 -25.29 3.72
N SER A 247 -6.25 -25.60 2.43
CA SER A 247 -6.71 -26.92 2.00
C SER A 247 -5.68 -27.99 2.41
N PRO A 248 -6.12 -29.12 2.99
CA PRO A 248 -5.20 -30.17 3.43
C PRO A 248 -4.38 -30.73 2.27
N LYS A 249 -4.98 -30.83 1.07
CA LYS A 249 -4.29 -31.25 -0.15
C LYS A 249 -3.11 -30.34 -0.53
N LEU A 250 -3.26 -29.02 -0.41
CA LEU A 250 -2.16 -28.08 -0.67
C LEU A 250 -1.08 -28.19 0.40
N LEU A 251 -1.48 -28.38 1.66
CA LEU A 251 -0.54 -28.57 2.76
C LEU A 251 0.30 -29.84 2.56
N ASP A 252 -0.31 -30.93 2.11
CA ASP A 252 0.37 -32.20 1.82
C ASP A 252 1.30 -32.09 0.61
N GLN A 253 0.93 -31.29 -0.39
CA GLN A 253 1.79 -31.01 -1.56
C GLN A 253 3.02 -30.17 -1.22
N VAL A 254 2.92 -29.27 -0.24
CA VAL A 254 3.98 -28.31 0.08
C VAL A 254 4.86 -28.79 1.24
N VAL A 255 4.25 -29.41 2.25
CA VAL A 255 4.93 -30.02 3.39
C VAL A 255 4.37 -31.44 3.54
N PRO A 256 5.00 -32.46 2.94
CA PRO A 256 4.49 -33.82 3.03
C PRO A 256 4.40 -34.27 4.50
N PRO A 257 3.39 -35.09 4.85
CA PRO A 257 3.34 -35.71 6.18
C PRO A 257 4.57 -36.61 6.39
N PRO A 258 4.96 -36.85 7.67
CA PRO A 258 6.03 -37.80 7.97
C PRO A 258 5.68 -39.16 7.37
N GLY A 259 6.67 -39.78 6.71
CA GLY A 259 6.57 -41.11 6.09
C GLY A 259 7.02 -42.21 7.03
#